data_AF-A0AB34Y518-F1
#
_entry.id   AF-A0AB34Y518-F1
#
_cell.length_a   1.000
_cell.length_b   1.000
_cell.length_c   1.000
_cell.angle_alpha   90.00
_cell.angle_beta   90.00
_cell.angle_gamma   90.00
#
_symmetry.space_group_name_H-M   'P 1'
#
loop_
_entity.id
_entity.type
_entity.pdbx_description
1 polymer ?
#
loop_
_entity_poly.entity_id
_entity_poly.type
_entity_poly.pdbx_seq_one_letter_code
_entity_poly.pdbx_strand_id
1 'polypeptide(L)'
;MNQIISQTSSGGVDINELSLHAGSHSMGFGGVGYSGMGRYKGGKTGFETFSNQKSVYKQGVLAKYTTRLMVPIHNKRNEKLLKRMLGL
;
A
#
# COMPACT_ATOMS: atom_id res chain seq x y z
N MET A 1 3.76 29.97 4.82
CA MET A 1 4.38 28.74 4.28
C MET A 1 3.39 27.59 4.12
N ASN A 2 2.63 27.22 5.18
CA ASN A 2 1.66 26.11 5.12
C ASN A 2 0.64 26.22 3.98
N GLN A 3 0.19 27.43 3.63
CA GLN A 3 -0.73 27.64 2.50
C GLN A 3 -0.17 27.12 1.17
N ILE A 4 1.08 27.47 0.82
CA ILE A 4 1.70 27.07 -0.45
C ILE A 4 1.84 25.53 -0.52
N ILE A 5 2.32 24.90 0.56
CA ILE A 5 2.48 23.44 0.62
C ILE A 5 1.12 22.74 0.50
N SER A 6 0.06 23.29 1.11
CA SER A 6 -1.27 22.70 1.07
C SER A 6 -2.01 22.87 -0.26
N GLN A 7 -1.64 23.88 -1.06
CA GLN A 7 -2.33 24.25 -2.30
C GLN A 7 -1.55 23.87 -3.57
N THR A 8 -0.36 23.29 -3.44
CA THR A 8 0.48 22.87 -4.56
C THR A 8 0.84 21.40 -4.46
N SER A 9 1.14 20.77 -5.60
CA SER A 9 1.59 19.38 -5.67
C SER A 9 3.00 19.34 -6.25
N SER A 10 3.91 18.62 -5.59
CA SER A 10 5.31 18.52 -5.98
C SER A 10 5.92 17.19 -5.49
N GLY A 11 7.04 16.80 -6.11
CA GLY A 11 7.79 15.59 -5.69
C GLY A 11 8.51 15.76 -4.35
N GLY A 12 9.00 16.97 -4.08
CA GLY A 12 9.67 17.39 -2.86
C GLY A 12 9.75 18.92 -2.78
N VAL A 13 9.93 19.45 -1.57
CA VAL A 13 10.02 20.89 -1.30
C VAL A 13 11.14 21.12 -0.29
N ASP A 14 12.02 22.07 -0.58
CA ASP A 14 12.94 22.65 0.39
C ASP A 14 12.39 24.02 0.85
N ILE A 15 12.50 24.33 2.15
CA ILE A 15 12.09 25.62 2.71
C ILE A 15 13.35 26.38 3.07
N ASN A 16 13.50 27.60 2.53
CA ASN A 16 14.68 28.47 2.70
C ASN A 16 16.01 27.86 2.22
N GLU A 17 15.95 26.78 1.45
CA GLU A 17 17.10 26.06 0.90
C GLU A 17 16.78 25.57 -0.51
N LEU A 18 17.80 25.05 -1.22
CA LEU A 18 17.65 24.50 -2.56
C LEU A 18 18.37 23.16 -2.70
N SER A 19 17.66 22.16 -3.22
CA SER A 19 18.17 20.82 -3.60
C SER A 19 18.65 19.93 -2.45
N LEU A 20 18.67 20.40 -1.20
CA LEU A 20 19.17 19.62 -0.07
C LEU A 20 18.31 18.38 0.24
N HIS A 21 16.98 18.43 0.04
CA HIS A 21 16.15 17.22 0.20
C HIS A 21 16.59 16.07 -0.72
N ALA A 22 17.22 16.36 -1.87
CA ALA A 22 17.71 15.35 -2.78
C ALA A 22 18.95 14.60 -2.24
N GLY A 23 19.70 15.20 -1.31
CA GLY A 23 20.85 14.57 -0.65
C GLY A 23 20.48 13.70 0.56
N SER A 24 19.27 13.87 1.10
CA SER A 24 18.81 13.11 2.27
C SER A 24 18.63 11.62 1.94
N HIS A 25 19.30 10.75 2.68
CA HIS A 25 19.19 9.29 2.55
C HIS A 25 17.97 8.70 3.27
N SER A 26 17.33 9.46 4.17
CA SER A 26 16.18 9.00 4.94
C SER A 26 14.84 9.24 4.24
N MET A 27 14.83 10.00 3.13
CA MET A 27 13.62 10.38 2.41
C MET A 27 13.62 9.86 0.98
N GLY A 28 12.47 9.36 0.53
CA GLY A 28 12.29 8.93 -0.85
C GLY A 28 12.29 10.12 -1.82
N PHE A 29 13.19 10.09 -2.80
CA PHE A 29 13.23 11.05 -3.91
C PHE A 29 12.43 10.52 -5.11
N GLY A 30 11.56 11.38 -5.68
CA GLY A 30 10.72 11.06 -6.83
C GLY A 30 9.75 12.19 -7.18
N GLY A 31 9.04 12.03 -8.30
CA GLY A 31 8.12 13.03 -8.86
C GLY A 31 6.64 12.74 -8.60
N VAL A 32 5.79 13.63 -9.11
CA VAL A 32 4.33 13.47 -9.17
C VAL A 32 3.79 14.09 -10.48
N GLY A 33 2.82 13.42 -11.12
CA GLY A 33 2.25 13.86 -12.40
C GLY A 33 3.27 13.75 -13.55
N TYR A 34 3.37 14.78 -14.39
CA TYR A 34 4.30 14.81 -15.54
C TYR A 34 5.78 14.78 -15.14
N SER A 35 6.10 15.05 -13.88
CA SER A 35 7.48 14.96 -13.36
C SER A 35 7.91 13.53 -12.99
N GLY A 36 6.98 12.56 -13.00
CA GLY A 36 7.26 11.14 -12.76
C GLY A 36 6.35 10.48 -11.73
N MET A 37 6.66 9.22 -11.40
CA MET A 37 5.96 8.40 -10.41
C MET A 37 6.93 7.55 -9.60
N GLY A 38 6.49 7.10 -8.42
CA GLY A 38 7.32 6.31 -7.53
C GLY A 38 8.43 7.13 -6.86
N ARG A 39 9.17 6.49 -5.95
CA ARG A 39 10.30 7.09 -5.20
C ARG A 39 11.33 6.01 -4.94
N TYR A 40 12.63 6.30 -4.96
CA TYR A 40 13.65 5.22 -4.88
C TYR A 40 14.82 5.50 -3.94
N LYS A 41 14.95 6.71 -3.39
CA LYS A 41 16.20 7.07 -2.72
C LYS A 41 16.25 6.58 -1.27
N GLY A 42 17.34 5.86 -0.96
CA GLY A 42 17.79 5.52 0.39
C GLY A 42 16.93 4.51 1.16
N GLY A 43 17.58 3.85 2.13
CA GLY A 43 16.96 2.99 3.15
C GLY A 43 15.85 2.06 2.65
N LYS A 44 14.67 2.20 3.26
CA LYS A 44 13.49 1.39 2.98
C LYS A 44 12.89 1.67 1.60
N THR A 45 12.75 2.95 1.22
CA THR A 45 12.06 3.32 -0.02
C THR A 45 12.80 2.85 -1.25
N GLY A 46 14.14 2.90 -1.25
CA GLY A 46 14.92 2.31 -2.34
C GLY A 46 14.80 0.81 -2.43
N PHE A 47 14.88 0.12 -1.29
CA PHE A 47 14.69 -1.33 -1.27
C PHE A 47 13.30 -1.74 -1.77
N GLU A 48 12.23 -1.09 -1.28
CA GLU A 48 10.85 -1.40 -1.67
C GLU A 48 10.61 -1.19 -3.17
N THR A 49 11.18 -0.14 -3.76
CA THR A 49 10.99 0.17 -5.19
C THR A 49 11.61 -0.86 -6.12
N PHE A 50 12.70 -1.51 -5.70
CA PHE A 50 13.35 -2.58 -6.46
C PHE A 50 13.02 -3.98 -5.94
N SER A 51 12.07 -4.09 -5.01
CA SER A 51 11.64 -5.36 -4.44
C SER A 51 10.20 -5.69 -4.82
N ASN A 52 9.92 -6.98 -4.95
CA ASN A 52 8.54 -7.46 -5.02
C ASN A 52 8.10 -7.88 -3.62
N GLN A 53 7.15 -7.15 -3.02
CA GLN A 53 6.51 -7.53 -1.77
C GLN A 53 5.53 -8.69 -2.00
N LYS A 54 6.10 -9.89 -2.22
CA LYS A 54 5.34 -11.09 -2.54
C LYS A 54 4.51 -11.55 -1.34
N SER A 55 3.18 -11.47 -1.51
CA SER A 55 2.23 -12.03 -0.54
C SER A 55 2.32 -13.56 -0.50
N VAL A 56 2.49 -14.12 0.70
CA VAL A 56 2.47 -15.56 0.96
C VAL A 56 1.45 -15.85 2.05
N TYR A 57 0.46 -16.67 1.73
CA TYR A 57 -0.52 -17.16 2.69
C TYR A 57 -0.24 -18.63 3.04
N LYS A 58 -0.17 -18.93 4.33
CA LYS A 58 -0.07 -20.30 4.85
C LYS A 58 -1.36 -20.63 5.60
N GLN A 59 -2.16 -21.53 5.03
CA GLN A 59 -3.38 -22.01 5.64
C GLN A 59 -3.08 -22.73 6.97
N GLY A 60 -3.56 -22.18 8.07
CA GLY A 60 -3.50 -22.84 9.38
C GLY A 60 -4.47 -24.04 9.45
N VAL A 61 -4.13 -25.04 10.26
CA VAL A 61 -4.92 -26.28 10.39
C VAL A 61 -6.37 -25.99 10.83
N LEU A 62 -6.57 -25.09 11.80
CA LEU A 62 -7.91 -24.70 12.26
C LEU A 62 -8.67 -23.89 11.20
N ALA A 63 -7.96 -23.04 10.46
CA ALA A 63 -8.56 -22.25 9.40
C ALA A 63 -9.04 -23.12 8.22
N LYS A 64 -8.58 -24.38 8.09
CA LYS A 64 -9.09 -25.35 7.11
C LYS A 64 -10.59 -25.64 7.30
N TYR A 65 -11.07 -25.61 8.54
CA TYR A 65 -12.48 -25.87 8.84
C TYR A 65 -13.36 -24.68 8.46
N THR A 66 -12.87 -23.45 8.62
CA THR A 66 -13.59 -22.24 8.24
C THR A 66 -13.52 -21.98 6.74
N THR A 67 -12.39 -22.23 6.07
CA THR A 67 -12.31 -22.09 4.60
C THR A 67 -13.16 -23.12 3.87
N ARG A 68 -13.42 -24.30 4.45
CA ARG A 68 -14.44 -25.25 3.93
C ARG A 68 -15.86 -24.67 3.87
N LEU A 69 -16.19 -23.69 4.71
CA LEU A 69 -17.47 -22.99 4.66
C LEU A 69 -17.51 -21.92 3.55
N MET A 70 -16.34 -21.45 3.09
CA MET A 70 -16.18 -20.49 1.99
C MET A 70 -16.12 -21.18 0.61
N VAL A 71 -15.80 -22.47 0.54
CA VAL A 71 -15.96 -23.25 -0.69
C VAL A 71 -17.46 -23.39 -0.97
N PRO A 72 -17.96 -23.00 -2.17
CA PRO A 72 -19.39 -23.07 -2.45
C PRO A 72 -19.81 -24.53 -2.62
N ILE A 73 -20.16 -25.19 -1.52
CA ILE A 73 -21.00 -26.38 -1.55
C ILE A 73 -22.43 -25.83 -1.62
N HIS A 74 -23.06 -25.84 -2.79
CA HIS A 74 -24.39 -25.28 -3.04
C HIS A 74 -25.45 -25.88 -2.09
N ASN A 75 -25.57 -25.30 -0.90
CA ASN A 75 -26.50 -25.69 0.14
C ASN A 75 -27.15 -24.43 0.70
N LYS A 76 -28.49 -24.34 0.65
CA LYS A 76 -29.28 -23.13 0.98
C LYS A 76 -28.99 -22.58 2.39
N ARG A 77 -28.51 -23.42 3.32
CA ARG A 77 -28.10 -23.02 4.67
C ARG A 77 -26.79 -22.23 4.70
N ASN A 78 -25.80 -22.62 3.90
CA ASN A 78 -24.51 -21.96 3.84
C ASN A 78 -24.61 -20.61 3.14
N GLU A 79 -25.46 -20.51 2.11
CA GLU A 79 -25.77 -19.24 1.45
C GLU A 79 -26.41 -18.23 2.41
N LYS A 80 -27.37 -18.67 3.24
CA LYS A 80 -28.01 -17.83 4.27
C LYS A 80 -27.01 -17.39 5.34
N LEU A 81 -26.07 -18.25 5.72
CA LEU A 81 -25.02 -17.94 6.67
C LEU A 81 -24.02 -16.92 6.08
N LEU A 82 -23.63 -17.10 4.82
CA LEU A 82 -22.72 -16.21 4.11
C LEU A 82 -23.33 -14.82 3.92
N LYS A 83 -24.59 -14.73 3.51
CA LYS A 83 -25.34 -13.46 3.40
C LYS A 83 -25.35 -12.71 4.74
N ARG A 84 -25.68 -13.42 5.84
CA ARG A 84 -25.57 -12.88 7.20
C ARG A 84 -24.17 -12.39 7.59
N MET A 85 -23.11 -13.10 7.19
CA MET A 85 -21.73 -12.68 7.46
C MET A 85 -21.30 -11.45 6.65
N LEU A 86 -21.79 -11.33 5.41
CA LEU A 86 -21.51 -10.20 4.51
C LEU A 86 -22.41 -8.99 4.77
N GLY A 87 -23.40 -9.10 5.67
CA GLY A 87 -24.36 -8.02 5.98
C GLY A 87 -25.44 -7.83 4.90
N LEU A 88 -25.68 -8.84 4.07
CA LEU A 88 -26.74 -8.92 3.05
C LEU A 88 -27.94 -9.72 3.58
#